data_AF-A0A2H0VZX1-F1
#
_entry.id   AF-A0A2H0VZX1-F1
#
_cell.length_a   1.000
_cell.length_b   1.000
_cell.length_c   1.000
_cell.angle_alpha   90.00
_cell.angle_beta   90.00
_cell.angle_gamma   90.00
#
_symmetry.space_group_name_H-M   'P 1'
#
loop_
_entity.id
_entity.type
_entity.pdbx_description
1 polymer ?
#
loop_
_entity_poly.entity_id
_entity_poly.type
_entity_poly.pdbx_seq_one_letter_code
_entity_poly.pdbx_strand_id
1 'polypeptide(L)'
;MRLLFAKNYTDNLSEEVKKGQAQKARDGWFPTKPPIGYKTTGEKGRKIHIIDEKVAPYVKKMFTLYATGNYSIKALTEKMYEVGLRSRAGSKVVKSRIHQLLSDPFYYGDFLWKGQLYAGKHEPIITKELFDEVQFKLNGGRPNPYYSKHLTEFRGKIHCGSCKKTVTWERQKGHWYGACKQCKAQLAKEKKYIRQESIEEELMTRMTAVAPQNDRVVEILRRALKESHAEETAYHDAQVQSINNKLERIQQRLRNMYDDKLDGRISASFYDEKARQFTQEKEDLLRGLDRLNANNTAYYRAGFAVHELALKASEIYLSEKANVEERRLLLAYSFSKVSVLKGKVKVEYTDAFEFLAKWMPRVNKSLEQTQNTAESYVSSGVLRADAHISPLELSEPREHSRTSKKSPVKPRHKGDTPISRPLLWGRDSNPQPMD
;
A
#
# COMPACT_ATOMS: atom_id res chain seq x y z
N MET A 1 6.74 -52.77 -37.12
CA MET A 1 6.63 -52.98 -35.65
C MET A 1 7.42 -51.99 -34.80
N ARG A 2 8.73 -51.74 -35.02
CA ARG A 2 9.56 -50.87 -34.14
C ARG A 2 9.04 -49.43 -33.91
N LEU A 3 8.40 -48.82 -34.91
CA LEU A 3 7.83 -47.46 -34.79
C LEU A 3 6.61 -47.38 -33.85
N LEU A 4 5.80 -48.45 -33.77
CA LEU A 4 4.63 -48.49 -32.88
C LEU A 4 5.04 -48.64 -31.41
N PHE A 5 6.07 -49.46 -31.13
CA PHE A 5 6.61 -49.60 -29.77
C PHE A 5 7.31 -48.33 -29.28
N ALA A 6 8.07 -47.64 -30.15
CA ALA A 6 8.68 -46.36 -29.81
C ALA A 6 7.64 -45.28 -29.52
N LYS A 7 6.56 -45.21 -30.32
CA LYS A 7 5.47 -44.26 -30.12
C LYS A 7 4.67 -44.53 -28.84
N ASN A 8 4.33 -45.79 -28.58
CA ASN A 8 3.66 -46.19 -27.34
C ASN A 8 4.52 -45.91 -26.10
N TYR A 9 5.84 -46.09 -26.19
CA TYR A 9 6.75 -45.75 -25.10
C TYR A 9 6.80 -44.24 -24.83
N THR A 10 6.86 -43.40 -25.87
CA THR A 10 6.83 -41.94 -25.71
C THR A 10 5.50 -41.43 -25.18
N ASP A 11 4.39 -42.04 -25.59
CA ASP A 11 3.05 -41.67 -25.15
C ASP A 11 2.84 -42.07 -23.68
N ASN A 12 3.26 -43.27 -23.30
CA ASN A 12 3.21 -43.73 -21.90
C ASN A 12 4.09 -42.85 -20.99
N LEU A 13 5.30 -42.50 -21.42
CA LEU A 13 6.18 -41.60 -20.67
C LEU A 13 5.54 -40.20 -20.51
N SER A 14 4.88 -39.70 -21.55
CA SER A 14 4.14 -38.43 -21.51
C SER A 14 2.98 -38.49 -20.50
N GLU A 15 2.25 -39.60 -20.45
CA GLU A 15 1.17 -39.81 -19.48
C GLU A 15 1.69 -39.88 -18.05
N GLU A 16 2.75 -40.63 -17.79
CA GLU A 16 3.36 -40.74 -16.45
C GLU A 16 3.89 -39.37 -15.96
N VAL A 17 4.50 -38.58 -16.84
CA VAL A 17 4.90 -37.20 -16.50
C VAL A 17 3.68 -36.33 -16.18
N LYS A 18 2.59 -36.42 -16.95
CA LYS A 18 1.35 -35.67 -16.68
C LYS A 18 0.72 -36.07 -15.35
N LYS A 19 0.70 -37.36 -15.02
CA LYS A 19 0.22 -37.89 -13.72
C LYS A 19 1.07 -37.35 -12.58
N GLY A 20 2.40 -37.41 -12.69
CA GLY A 20 3.31 -36.86 -11.69
C GLY A 20 3.16 -35.36 -11.48
N GLN A 21 2.96 -34.58 -12.55
CA GLN A 21 2.66 -33.15 -12.44
C GLN A 21 1.31 -32.87 -11.79
N ALA A 22 0.29 -33.69 -12.10
CA ALA A 22 -1.03 -33.58 -11.49
C ALA A 22 -0.99 -33.87 -10.00
N GLN A 23 -0.25 -34.90 -9.59
CA GLN A 23 -0.06 -35.22 -8.19
C GLN A 23 0.64 -34.08 -7.46
N LYS A 24 1.72 -33.56 -8.04
CA LYS A 24 2.46 -32.43 -7.47
C LYS A 24 1.58 -31.19 -7.27
N ALA A 25 0.69 -30.89 -8.23
CA ALA A 25 -0.29 -29.80 -8.10
C ALA A 25 -1.28 -30.05 -6.95
N ARG A 26 -1.82 -31.28 -6.84
CA ARG A 26 -2.72 -31.67 -5.72
C ARG A 26 -2.02 -31.56 -4.36
N ASP A 27 -0.73 -31.86 -4.31
CA ASP A 27 0.08 -31.75 -3.09
C ASP A 27 0.37 -30.28 -2.71
N GLY A 28 -0.10 -29.30 -3.49
CA GLY A 28 0.07 -27.86 -3.26
C GLY A 28 1.38 -27.30 -3.81
N TRP A 29 2.07 -28.03 -4.69
CA TRP A 29 3.34 -27.60 -5.29
C TRP A 29 3.19 -27.30 -6.78
N PHE A 30 3.68 -26.14 -7.20
CA PHE A 30 3.58 -25.75 -8.60
C PHE A 30 4.50 -26.62 -9.49
N PRO A 31 3.97 -27.34 -10.50
CA PRO A 31 4.76 -28.33 -11.23
C PRO A 31 5.81 -27.76 -12.17
N THR A 32 5.62 -26.52 -12.63
CA THR A 32 6.45 -25.88 -13.67
C THR A 32 7.35 -24.79 -13.08
N LYS A 33 7.92 -23.93 -13.93
CA LYS A 33 8.78 -22.82 -13.51
C LYS A 33 7.93 -21.73 -12.85
N PRO A 34 8.34 -21.18 -11.71
CA PRO A 34 7.53 -20.22 -10.97
C PRO A 34 7.51 -18.86 -11.69
N PRO A 35 6.54 -17.98 -11.37
CA PRO A 35 6.50 -16.63 -11.92
C PRO A 35 7.67 -15.77 -11.42
N ILE A 36 7.75 -14.53 -11.92
CA ILE A 36 8.84 -13.59 -11.58
C ILE A 36 8.74 -13.23 -10.08
N GLY A 37 9.87 -13.12 -9.38
CA GLY A 37 9.90 -12.89 -7.92
C GLY A 37 10.11 -14.16 -7.09
N TYR A 38 10.15 -15.33 -7.74
CA TYR A 38 10.42 -16.62 -7.11
C TYR A 38 11.57 -17.35 -7.81
N LYS A 39 12.37 -18.07 -7.01
CA LYS A 39 13.47 -18.95 -7.42
C LYS A 39 13.12 -20.39 -7.09
N THR A 40 13.44 -21.31 -8.00
CA THR A 40 13.30 -22.74 -7.76
C THR A 40 14.57 -23.26 -7.09
N THR A 41 14.43 -23.93 -5.95
CA THR A 41 15.52 -24.56 -5.20
C THR A 41 15.19 -26.04 -4.92
N GLY A 42 16.22 -26.88 -4.76
CA GLY A 42 16.07 -28.30 -4.44
C GLY A 42 16.69 -29.27 -5.47
N GLU A 43 17.00 -30.48 -5.00
CA GLU A 43 17.56 -31.57 -5.80
C GLU A 43 16.52 -32.24 -6.73
N LYS A 44 17.02 -33.00 -7.72
CA LYS A 44 16.24 -33.67 -8.78
C LYS A 44 15.05 -34.45 -8.18
N GLY A 45 13.85 -33.86 -8.27
CA GLY A 45 12.57 -34.48 -7.86
C GLY A 45 11.76 -33.61 -6.89
N ARG A 46 12.40 -32.90 -5.96
CA ARG A 46 11.75 -32.07 -4.92
C ARG A 46 12.03 -30.58 -5.09
N LYS A 47 11.80 -30.08 -6.31
CA LYS A 47 11.91 -28.65 -6.62
C LYS A 47 10.79 -27.88 -5.93
N ILE A 48 11.16 -27.03 -4.98
CA ILE A 48 10.30 -26.08 -4.27
C ILE A 48 10.55 -24.67 -4.76
N HIS A 49 9.56 -23.79 -4.64
CA HIS A 49 9.67 -22.39 -5.05
C HIS A 49 9.76 -21.52 -3.81
N ILE A 50 10.84 -20.77 -3.72
CA ILE A 50 11.13 -19.84 -2.62
C ILE A 50 11.14 -18.42 -3.19
N ILE A 51 10.84 -17.43 -2.36
CA ILE A 51 10.93 -16.03 -2.73
C ILE A 51 12.36 -15.68 -3.14
N ASP A 52 12.50 -14.91 -4.22
CA ASP A 52 13.77 -14.34 -4.65
C ASP A 52 13.96 -12.98 -3.97
N GLU A 53 14.84 -12.87 -2.96
CA GLU A 53 15.02 -11.63 -2.18
C GLU A 53 15.37 -10.41 -3.06
N LYS A 54 16.02 -10.62 -4.22
CA LYS A 54 16.39 -9.52 -5.11
C LYS A 54 15.21 -9.02 -5.93
N VAL A 55 14.36 -9.92 -6.40
CA VAL A 55 13.30 -9.61 -7.38
C VAL A 55 11.94 -9.40 -6.73
N ALA A 56 11.66 -10.09 -5.63
CA ALA A 56 10.38 -10.02 -4.93
C ALA A 56 10.00 -8.61 -4.45
N PRO A 57 10.92 -7.74 -3.98
CA PRO A 57 10.58 -6.37 -3.60
C PRO A 57 10.01 -5.56 -4.79
N TYR A 58 10.52 -5.79 -6.00
CA TYR A 58 9.99 -5.14 -7.20
C TYR A 58 8.59 -5.63 -7.55
N VAL A 59 8.32 -6.92 -7.36
CA VAL A 59 6.98 -7.48 -7.56
C VAL A 59 6.02 -6.87 -6.54
N LYS A 60 6.37 -6.85 -5.26
CA LYS A 60 5.55 -6.21 -4.22
C LYS A 60 5.27 -4.74 -4.55
N LYS A 61 6.29 -4.01 -4.99
CA LYS A 61 6.16 -2.61 -5.45
C LYS A 61 5.27 -2.48 -6.69
N MET A 62 5.32 -3.41 -7.63
CA MET A 62 4.45 -3.43 -8.81
C MET A 62 2.97 -3.53 -8.41
N PHE A 63 2.64 -4.43 -7.47
CA PHE A 63 1.28 -4.58 -6.96
C PHE A 63 0.83 -3.35 -6.17
N THR A 64 1.64 -2.83 -5.26
CA THR A 64 1.28 -1.63 -4.47
C THR A 64 1.10 -0.39 -5.35
N LEU A 65 1.98 -0.17 -6.34
CA LEU A 65 1.84 0.93 -7.29
C LEU A 65 0.56 0.80 -8.10
N TYR A 66 0.27 -0.38 -8.63
CA TYR A 66 -0.96 -0.58 -9.42
C TYR A 66 -2.22 -0.46 -8.55
N ALA A 67 -2.17 -0.92 -7.31
CA ALA A 67 -3.25 -0.76 -6.33
C ALA A 67 -3.56 0.72 -6.06
N THR A 68 -2.65 1.68 -6.26
CA THR A 68 -3.03 3.11 -6.16
C THR A 68 -4.09 3.55 -7.19
N GLY A 69 -4.27 2.79 -8.28
CA GLY A 69 -5.16 3.13 -9.39
C GLY A 69 -4.68 4.29 -10.26
N ASN A 70 -3.45 4.76 -10.06
CA ASN A 70 -2.89 5.88 -10.81
C ASN A 70 -2.16 5.44 -12.09
N TYR A 71 -1.68 4.20 -12.13
CA TYR A 71 -0.89 3.68 -13.24
C TYR A 71 -1.75 2.93 -14.26
N SER A 72 -1.61 3.31 -15.53
CA SER A 72 -1.96 2.40 -16.63
C SER A 72 -0.97 1.23 -16.69
N ILE A 73 -1.35 0.09 -17.26
CA ILE A 73 -0.43 -1.05 -17.43
C ILE A 73 0.82 -0.63 -18.23
N LYS A 74 0.67 0.28 -19.21
CA LYS A 74 1.80 0.82 -19.98
C LYS A 74 2.71 1.68 -19.09
N ALA A 75 2.15 2.64 -18.36
CA ALA A 75 2.92 3.49 -17.45
C ALA A 75 3.62 2.69 -16.35
N LEU A 76 2.93 1.68 -15.80
CA LEU A 76 3.53 0.74 -14.85
C LEU A 76 4.69 -0.02 -15.46
N THR A 77 4.58 -0.43 -16.72
CA THR A 77 5.67 -1.14 -17.42
C THR A 77 6.92 -0.27 -17.55
N GLU A 78 6.77 0.99 -17.93
CA GLU A 78 7.89 1.94 -17.98
C GLU A 78 8.47 2.17 -16.58
N LYS A 79 7.60 2.41 -15.59
CA LYS A 79 8.04 2.69 -14.22
C LYS A 79 8.79 1.53 -13.60
N MET A 80 8.30 0.30 -13.79
CA MET A 80 8.97 -0.89 -13.28
C MET A 80 10.31 -1.13 -13.99
N TYR A 81 10.43 -0.75 -15.27
CA TYR A 81 11.71 -0.80 -15.97
C TYR A 81 12.71 0.22 -15.40
N GLU A 82 12.30 1.46 -15.11
CA GLU A 82 13.14 2.46 -14.43
C GLU A 82 13.62 1.97 -13.06
N VAL A 83 12.72 1.35 -12.29
CA VAL A 83 13.00 0.84 -10.94
C VAL A 83 13.95 -0.39 -10.97
N GLY A 84 14.15 -1.02 -12.13
CA GLY A 84 15.11 -2.11 -12.30
C GLY A 84 14.48 -3.49 -12.49
N LEU A 85 13.15 -3.62 -12.59
CA LEU A 85 12.51 -4.90 -12.89
C LEU A 85 12.91 -5.35 -14.31
N ARG A 86 13.44 -6.57 -14.41
CA ARG A 86 13.83 -7.22 -15.66
C ARG A 86 13.20 -8.59 -15.77
N SER A 87 13.10 -9.09 -17.00
CA SER A 87 12.73 -10.46 -17.28
C SER A 87 13.87 -11.40 -16.86
N ARG A 88 13.60 -12.71 -16.82
CA ARG A 88 14.66 -13.71 -16.55
C ARG A 88 15.79 -13.71 -17.60
N ALA A 89 15.52 -13.18 -18.79
CA ALA A 89 16.52 -13.00 -19.86
C ALA A 89 17.24 -11.64 -19.77
N GLY A 90 16.97 -10.84 -18.74
CA GLY A 90 17.58 -9.51 -18.55
C GLY A 90 16.91 -8.38 -19.33
N SER A 91 15.91 -8.68 -20.18
CA SER A 91 15.20 -7.69 -20.99
C SER A 91 14.05 -7.00 -20.24
N LYS A 92 13.51 -5.92 -20.82
CA LYS A 92 12.31 -5.23 -20.30
C LYS A 92 11.10 -6.18 -20.28
N VAL A 93 10.38 -6.22 -19.16
CA VAL A 93 9.15 -6.99 -19.05
C VAL A 93 8.07 -6.29 -19.88
N VAL A 94 7.48 -6.98 -20.86
CA VAL A 94 6.48 -6.39 -21.76
C VAL A 94 5.13 -6.18 -21.08
N LYS A 95 4.33 -5.24 -21.60
CA LYS A 95 2.99 -4.88 -21.08
C LYS A 95 2.08 -6.08 -20.86
N SER A 96 2.00 -6.99 -21.83
CA SER A 96 1.16 -8.20 -21.74
C SER A 96 1.60 -9.10 -20.58
N ARG A 97 2.91 -9.19 -20.36
CA ARG A 97 3.46 -9.97 -19.26
C ARG A 97 3.17 -9.33 -17.92
N ILE A 98 3.33 -8.01 -17.78
CA ILE A 98 2.94 -7.28 -16.56
C ILE A 98 1.46 -7.52 -16.22
N HIS A 99 0.57 -7.45 -17.21
CA HIS A 99 -0.84 -7.78 -16.99
C HIS A 99 -1.03 -9.21 -16.48
N GLN A 100 -0.37 -10.20 -17.08
CA GLN A 100 -0.46 -11.60 -16.63
C GLN A 100 0.04 -11.77 -15.19
N LEU A 101 1.14 -11.11 -14.82
CA LEU A 101 1.69 -11.18 -13.47
C LEU A 101 0.73 -10.57 -12.44
N LEU A 102 0.14 -9.42 -12.75
CA LEU A 102 -0.84 -8.80 -11.86
C LEU A 102 -2.10 -9.65 -11.66
N SER A 103 -2.44 -10.51 -12.63
CA SER A 103 -3.57 -11.45 -12.56
C SER A 103 -3.22 -12.82 -11.99
N ASP A 104 -1.95 -13.08 -11.65
CA ASP A 104 -1.50 -14.42 -11.25
C ASP A 104 -1.77 -14.68 -9.75
N PRO A 105 -2.63 -15.66 -9.39
CA PRO A 105 -2.90 -16.01 -8.00
C PRO A 105 -1.68 -16.43 -7.19
N PHE A 106 -0.60 -16.85 -7.89
CA PHE A 106 0.65 -17.31 -7.27
C PHE A 106 1.24 -16.32 -6.28
N TYR A 107 0.94 -15.02 -6.43
CA TYR A 107 1.48 -14.00 -5.55
C TYR A 107 0.86 -13.95 -4.16
N TYR A 108 -0.40 -14.41 -3.98
CA TYR A 108 -1.06 -14.46 -2.66
C TYR A 108 -1.15 -15.86 -2.04
N GLY A 109 -0.64 -16.89 -2.73
CA GLY A 109 -0.47 -18.24 -2.18
C GLY A 109 -1.17 -19.35 -2.97
N ASP A 110 -2.17 -19.03 -3.80
CA ASP A 110 -2.85 -20.02 -4.64
C ASP A 110 -2.22 -20.09 -6.03
N PHE A 111 -2.50 -21.12 -6.83
CA PHE A 111 -2.01 -21.15 -8.21
C PHE A 111 -2.98 -21.83 -9.16
N LEU A 112 -2.94 -21.39 -10.43
CA LEU A 112 -3.72 -21.99 -11.51
C LEU A 112 -2.91 -23.06 -12.23
N TRP A 113 -3.45 -24.27 -12.31
CA TRP A 113 -2.87 -25.35 -13.11
C TRP A 113 -3.97 -26.06 -13.92
N LYS A 114 -3.82 -26.08 -15.25
CA LYS A 114 -4.80 -26.63 -16.20
C LYS A 114 -6.25 -26.14 -15.97
N GLY A 115 -6.40 -24.85 -15.63
CA GLY A 115 -7.72 -24.23 -15.41
C GLY A 115 -8.35 -24.48 -14.04
N GLN A 116 -7.68 -25.23 -13.16
CA GLN A 116 -8.11 -25.45 -11.78
C GLN A 116 -7.24 -24.64 -10.82
N LEU A 117 -7.86 -24.08 -9.78
CA LEU A 117 -7.20 -23.35 -8.71
C LEU A 117 -6.80 -24.33 -7.60
N TYR A 118 -5.54 -24.27 -7.16
CA TYR A 118 -4.98 -25.09 -6.09
C TYR A 118 -4.42 -24.19 -5.00
N ALA A 119 -4.59 -24.59 -3.74
CA ALA A 119 -3.94 -23.93 -2.61
C ALA A 119 -2.45 -24.27 -2.60
N GLY A 120 -1.59 -23.26 -2.74
CA GLY A 120 -0.15 -23.43 -2.77
C GLY A 120 0.47 -23.48 -1.37
N LYS A 121 1.59 -24.19 -1.27
CA LYS A 121 2.42 -24.27 -0.05
C LYS A 121 3.61 -23.29 -0.05
N HIS A 122 3.77 -22.51 -1.12
CA HIS A 122 4.83 -21.51 -1.20
C HIS A 122 4.47 -20.27 -0.38
N GLU A 123 5.50 -19.55 0.05
CA GLU A 123 5.31 -18.30 0.79
C GLU A 123 4.80 -17.19 -0.16
N PRO A 124 3.70 -16.50 0.17
CA PRO A 124 3.16 -15.44 -0.69
C PRO A 124 3.97 -14.14 -0.60
N ILE A 125 4.09 -13.41 -1.71
CA ILE A 125 4.76 -12.09 -1.76
C ILE A 125 3.80 -10.96 -1.35
N ILE A 126 2.50 -11.12 -1.62
CA ILE A 126 1.45 -10.13 -1.32
C ILE A 126 0.31 -10.78 -0.54
N THR A 127 -0.49 -9.96 0.13
CA THR A 127 -1.72 -10.44 0.77
C THR A 127 -2.85 -10.60 -0.24
N LYS A 128 -3.85 -11.41 0.13
CA LYS A 128 -5.04 -11.60 -0.70
C LYS A 128 -5.82 -10.30 -0.88
N GLU A 129 -5.90 -9.45 0.15
CA GLU A 129 -6.63 -8.17 0.03
C GLU A 129 -6.01 -7.25 -1.03
N LEU A 130 -4.67 -7.15 -1.06
CA LEU A 130 -3.97 -6.35 -2.06
C LEU A 130 -4.18 -6.90 -3.48
N PHE A 131 -4.20 -8.22 -3.64
CA PHE A 131 -4.49 -8.85 -4.91
C PHE A 131 -5.91 -8.56 -5.38
N ASP A 132 -6.89 -8.69 -4.49
CA ASP A 132 -8.31 -8.44 -4.80
C ASP A 132 -8.55 -6.98 -5.21
N GLU A 133 -7.90 -6.01 -4.54
CA GLU A 133 -7.92 -4.60 -4.97
C GLU A 133 -7.37 -4.42 -6.39
N VAL A 134 -6.28 -5.12 -6.72
CA VAL A 134 -5.67 -5.07 -8.05
C VAL A 134 -6.58 -5.70 -9.10
N GLN A 135 -7.22 -6.84 -8.80
CA GLN A 135 -8.19 -7.47 -9.72
C GLN A 135 -9.41 -6.60 -9.96
N PHE A 136 -9.93 -5.94 -8.92
CA PHE A 136 -11.03 -4.99 -9.06
C PHE A 136 -10.66 -3.86 -10.06
N LYS A 137 -9.41 -3.38 -10.01
CA LYS A 137 -8.91 -2.33 -10.90
C LYS A 137 -8.60 -2.83 -12.31
N LEU A 138 -8.10 -4.05 -12.47
CA LEU A 138 -7.84 -4.70 -13.76
C LEU A 138 -9.12 -5.02 -14.54
N ASN A 139 -10.13 -5.60 -13.87
CA ASN A 139 -11.35 -6.13 -14.49
C ASN A 139 -12.43 -5.06 -14.75
N GLY A 140 -12.04 -3.78 -14.77
CA GLY A 140 -12.94 -2.71 -15.20
C GLY A 140 -13.72 -2.02 -14.08
N GLY A 141 -13.27 -2.07 -12.83
CA GLY A 141 -13.78 -1.21 -11.75
C GLY A 141 -13.73 0.30 -12.09
N ARG A 142 -12.98 0.70 -13.14
CA ARG A 142 -13.13 1.95 -13.95
C ARG A 142 -12.65 1.73 -15.40
N PRO A 143 -13.09 2.54 -16.38
CA PRO A 143 -12.69 2.39 -17.79
C PRO A 143 -11.18 2.54 -18.01
N ASN A 144 -10.61 1.55 -18.67
CA ASN A 144 -9.20 1.38 -19.02
C ASN A 144 -8.61 2.66 -19.67
N PRO A 145 -7.42 3.12 -19.25
CA PRO A 145 -6.81 4.35 -19.75
C PRO A 145 -6.37 4.25 -21.22
N TYR A 146 -7.24 4.68 -22.13
CA TYR A 146 -6.89 4.98 -23.51
C TYR A 146 -5.94 6.19 -23.56
N TYR A 147 -4.77 6.07 -24.19
CA TYR A 147 -3.84 7.19 -24.36
C TYR A 147 -4.38 8.15 -25.43
N SER A 148 -4.59 9.41 -25.07
CA SER A 148 -4.59 10.58 -25.97
C SER A 148 -4.79 11.85 -25.13
N LYS A 149 -3.87 12.82 -25.23
CA LYS A 149 -4.09 14.28 -25.03
C LYS A 149 -5.14 14.72 -23.98
N HIS A 150 -5.10 14.22 -22.75
CA HIS A 150 -5.97 14.67 -21.67
C HIS A 150 -5.14 15.17 -20.49
N LEU A 151 -5.68 16.13 -19.73
CA LEU A 151 -5.08 16.60 -18.49
C LEU A 151 -4.78 15.41 -17.56
N THR A 152 -3.50 15.11 -17.39
CA THR A 152 -3.03 13.87 -16.78
C THR A 152 -3.26 13.85 -15.29
N GLU A 153 -3.23 14.99 -14.62
CA GLU A 153 -3.31 15.21 -13.19
C GLU A 153 -4.72 14.86 -12.68
N PHE A 154 -5.75 15.32 -13.39
CA PHE A 154 -7.15 15.15 -12.98
C PHE A 154 -7.87 13.97 -13.62
N ARG A 155 -7.18 13.22 -14.48
CA ARG A 155 -7.75 12.09 -15.20
C ARG A 155 -8.28 11.03 -14.23
N GLY A 156 -9.59 10.75 -14.33
CA GLY A 156 -10.28 9.73 -13.53
C GLY A 156 -10.49 10.09 -12.06
N LYS A 157 -10.11 11.30 -11.64
CA LYS A 157 -10.21 11.77 -10.25
C LYS A 157 -11.42 12.68 -10.03
N ILE A 158 -11.80 13.44 -11.06
CA ILE A 158 -12.87 14.44 -10.98
C ILE A 158 -14.16 13.89 -11.59
N HIS A 159 -15.24 13.96 -10.83
CA HIS A 159 -16.55 13.39 -11.18
C HIS A 159 -17.62 14.48 -11.28
N CYS A 160 -18.67 14.26 -12.06
CA CYS A 160 -19.83 15.12 -12.08
C CYS A 160 -20.63 14.96 -10.79
N GLY A 161 -20.94 16.04 -10.09
CA GLY A 161 -21.76 16.00 -8.88
C GLY A 161 -23.21 15.56 -9.10
N SER A 162 -23.71 15.59 -10.34
CA SER A 162 -25.07 15.14 -10.69
C SER A 162 -25.10 13.66 -11.09
N CYS A 163 -24.37 13.27 -12.14
CA CYS A 163 -24.45 11.89 -12.67
C CYS A 163 -23.31 10.96 -12.20
N LYS A 164 -22.39 11.44 -11.35
CA LYS A 164 -21.25 10.70 -10.80
C LYS A 164 -20.22 10.17 -11.81
N LYS A 165 -20.42 10.42 -13.11
CA LYS A 165 -19.49 10.04 -14.18
C LYS A 165 -18.28 10.97 -14.22
N THR A 166 -17.17 10.49 -14.76
CA THR A 166 -15.91 11.24 -14.84
C THR A 166 -16.04 12.48 -15.74
N VAL A 167 -15.47 13.60 -15.29
CA VAL A 167 -15.33 14.82 -16.08
C VAL A 167 -14.34 14.58 -17.22
N THR A 168 -14.71 15.03 -18.43
CA THR A 168 -13.85 14.94 -19.61
C THR A 168 -13.12 16.26 -19.82
N TRP A 169 -11.82 16.19 -20.15
CA TRP A 169 -10.93 17.34 -20.28
C TRP A 169 -10.58 17.60 -21.75
N GLU A 170 -10.69 18.85 -22.16
CA GLU A 170 -10.36 19.33 -23.51
C GLU A 170 -9.39 20.52 -23.42
N ARG A 171 -8.42 20.59 -24.34
CA ARG A 171 -7.46 21.70 -24.39
C ARG A 171 -7.91 22.75 -25.41
N GLN A 172 -8.05 23.99 -24.97
CA GLN A 172 -8.38 25.13 -25.84
C GLN A 172 -7.49 26.33 -25.48
N LYS A 173 -6.84 26.94 -26.49
CA LYS A 173 -5.96 28.11 -26.33
C LYS A 173 -4.92 27.97 -25.19
N GLY A 174 -4.32 26.77 -25.08
CA GLY A 174 -3.31 26.48 -24.04
C GLY A 174 -3.88 26.08 -22.67
N HIS A 175 -5.18 26.23 -22.43
CA HIS A 175 -5.82 25.91 -21.14
C HIS A 175 -6.66 24.64 -21.22
N TRP A 176 -6.80 23.96 -20.07
CA TRP A 176 -7.62 22.77 -19.95
C TRP A 176 -9.00 23.10 -19.37
N TYR A 177 -10.03 22.63 -20.06
CA TYR A 177 -11.43 22.81 -19.69
C TYR A 177 -12.10 21.46 -19.47
N GLY A 178 -12.69 21.29 -18.28
CA GLY A 178 -13.42 20.09 -17.88
C GLY A 178 -14.94 20.29 -18.01
N ALA A 179 -15.63 19.30 -18.59
CA ALA A 179 -17.09 19.23 -18.56
C ALA A 179 -17.60 17.79 -18.50
N CYS A 180 -18.80 17.59 -17.95
CA CYS A 180 -19.48 16.30 -18.05
C CYS A 180 -20.28 16.20 -19.35
N LYS A 181 -19.80 15.38 -20.28
CA LYS A 181 -20.44 15.15 -21.58
C LYS A 181 -21.69 14.27 -21.55
N GLN A 182 -21.94 13.58 -20.43
CA GLN A 182 -22.93 12.50 -20.34
C GLN A 182 -24.14 12.85 -19.46
N CYS A 183 -24.24 14.07 -18.93
CA CYS A 183 -25.28 14.46 -17.97
C CYS A 183 -26.22 15.51 -18.57
N LYS A 184 -27.54 15.25 -18.57
CA LYS A 184 -28.55 16.24 -19.01
C LYS A 184 -28.47 17.56 -18.23
N ALA A 185 -28.19 17.51 -16.92
CA ALA A 185 -28.07 18.70 -16.07
C ALA A 185 -26.89 19.62 -16.45
N GLN A 186 -25.90 19.09 -17.17
CA GLN A 186 -24.72 19.84 -17.63
C GLN A 186 -24.69 20.04 -19.16
N LEU A 187 -25.55 19.31 -19.88
CA LEU A 187 -25.83 19.45 -21.31
C LEU A 187 -26.97 20.44 -21.63
N ALA A 188 -27.64 21.01 -20.61
CA ALA A 188 -28.60 22.08 -20.78
C ALA A 188 -27.96 23.32 -21.43
N LYS A 189 -28.78 24.27 -21.92
CA LYS A 189 -28.39 25.41 -22.79
C LYS A 189 -27.14 26.20 -22.36
N GLU A 190 -26.76 26.15 -21.08
CA GLU A 190 -25.50 26.68 -20.57
C GLU A 190 -24.51 25.55 -20.22
N LYS A 191 -23.73 25.08 -21.21
CA LYS A 191 -22.60 24.19 -20.94
C LYS A 191 -21.58 24.90 -20.06
N LYS A 192 -21.60 24.63 -18.75
CA LYS A 192 -20.59 25.17 -17.82
C LYS A 192 -19.36 24.28 -17.82
N TYR A 193 -18.32 24.77 -18.49
CA TYR A 193 -16.96 24.26 -18.40
C TYR A 193 -16.30 24.81 -17.14
N ILE A 194 -15.43 24.01 -16.53
CA ILE A 194 -14.56 24.45 -15.43
C ILE A 194 -13.11 24.42 -15.90
N ARG A 195 -12.36 25.46 -15.57
CA ARG A 195 -10.95 25.58 -15.93
C ARG A 195 -10.09 24.76 -14.96
N GLN A 196 -9.01 24.14 -15.42
CA GLN A 196 -8.10 23.38 -14.55
C GLN A 196 -7.61 24.22 -13.38
N GLU A 197 -7.10 25.41 -13.67
CA GLU A 197 -6.45 26.29 -12.70
C GLU A 197 -7.42 26.67 -11.56
N SER A 198 -8.71 26.84 -11.89
CA SER A 198 -9.76 27.11 -10.90
C SER A 198 -10.02 25.92 -9.97
N ILE A 199 -9.89 24.69 -10.47
CA ILE A 199 -9.96 23.51 -9.60
C ILE A 199 -8.71 23.41 -8.74
N GLU A 200 -7.52 23.61 -9.32
CA GLU A 200 -6.26 23.56 -8.59
C GLU A 200 -6.26 24.55 -7.43
N GLU A 201 -6.67 25.79 -7.70
CA GLU A 201 -6.82 26.84 -6.69
C GLU A 201 -7.77 26.42 -5.56
N GLU A 202 -8.96 25.88 -5.89
CA GLU A 202 -9.91 25.43 -4.88
C GLU A 202 -9.37 24.23 -4.08
N LEU A 203 -8.71 23.26 -4.73
CA LEU A 203 -8.11 22.12 -4.06
C LEU A 203 -6.97 22.54 -3.13
N MET A 204 -6.07 23.41 -3.58
CA MET A 204 -4.97 23.91 -2.76
C MET A 204 -5.49 24.70 -1.55
N THR A 205 -6.50 25.56 -1.76
CA THR A 205 -7.16 26.30 -0.67
C THR A 205 -7.73 25.34 0.38
N ARG A 206 -8.38 24.26 -0.06
CA ARG A 206 -8.95 23.23 0.83
C ARG A 206 -7.88 22.44 1.58
N MET A 207 -6.69 22.28 1.01
CA MET A 207 -5.57 21.59 1.66
C MET A 207 -4.89 22.49 2.69
N THR A 208 -4.61 23.74 2.35
CA THR A 208 -4.02 24.72 3.27
C THR A 208 -4.95 24.99 4.46
N ALA A 209 -6.27 25.03 4.25
CA ALA A 209 -7.24 25.24 5.33
C ALA A 209 -7.22 24.15 6.42
N VAL A 210 -6.77 22.94 6.08
CA VAL A 210 -6.70 21.80 7.02
C VAL A 210 -5.27 21.50 7.45
N ALA A 211 -4.29 22.28 6.98
CA ALA A 211 -2.89 22.10 7.32
C ALA A 211 -2.53 22.78 8.65
N PRO A 212 -1.44 22.35 9.29
CA PRO A 212 -0.73 23.18 10.26
C PRO A 212 -0.38 24.54 9.65
N GLN A 213 -0.42 25.59 10.45
CA GLN A 213 -0.12 26.95 9.95
C GLN A 213 1.35 27.18 9.62
N ASN A 214 2.25 26.52 10.35
CA ASN A 214 3.68 26.70 10.19
C ASN A 214 4.44 25.49 10.77
N ASP A 215 5.74 25.43 10.49
CA ASP A 215 6.63 24.38 10.99
C ASP A 215 6.67 24.32 12.52
N ARG A 216 6.44 25.45 13.21
CA ARG A 216 6.41 25.49 14.68
C ARG A 216 5.23 24.69 15.25
N VAL A 217 4.05 24.80 14.65
CA VAL A 217 2.88 23.98 15.03
C VAL A 217 3.17 22.50 14.81
N VAL A 218 3.81 22.15 13.68
CA VAL A 218 4.24 20.77 13.40
C VAL A 218 5.21 20.26 14.47
N GLU A 219 6.18 21.07 14.87
CA GLU A 219 7.14 20.70 15.92
C GLU A 219 6.51 20.62 17.32
N ILE A 220 5.53 21.46 17.64
CA ILE A 220 4.76 21.34 18.90
C ILE A 220 3.95 20.04 18.89
N LEU A 221 3.26 19.74 17.79
CA LEU A 221 2.53 18.48 17.63
C LEU A 221 3.47 17.28 17.73
N ARG A 222 4.66 17.37 17.12
CA ARG A 222 5.71 16.34 17.22
C ARG A 222 6.12 16.10 18.67
N ARG A 223 6.34 17.16 19.44
CA ARG A 223 6.70 17.06 20.86
C ARG A 223 5.56 16.48 21.70
N ALA A 224 4.33 16.98 21.54
CA ALA A 224 3.17 16.49 22.29
C ALA A 224 2.86 15.01 21.99
N LEU A 225 2.99 14.59 20.74
CA LEU A 225 2.87 13.18 20.33
C LEU A 225 4.02 12.33 20.86
N LYS A 226 5.22 12.91 21.02
CA LYS A 226 6.39 12.23 21.58
C LYS A 226 6.33 12.15 23.11
N GLU A 227 5.84 13.17 23.81
CA GLU A 227 5.77 13.24 25.27
C GLU A 227 4.77 12.25 25.86
N SER A 228 3.60 12.10 25.23
CA SER A 228 2.58 11.12 25.62
C SER A 228 3.03 9.65 25.49
N HIS A 229 4.10 9.40 24.73
CA HIS A 229 4.68 8.07 24.52
C HIS A 229 6.21 8.07 24.69
N ALA A 230 6.76 8.97 25.51
CA ALA A 230 8.20 9.28 25.51
C ALA A 230 9.07 8.05 25.81
N GLU A 231 8.66 7.22 26.76
CA GLU A 231 9.38 6.00 27.14
C GLU A 231 9.33 4.93 26.04
N GLU A 232 8.17 4.72 25.43
CA GLU A 232 7.98 3.74 24.35
C GLU A 232 8.73 4.18 23.08
N THR A 233 8.69 5.47 22.75
CA THR A 233 9.46 6.05 21.64
C THR A 233 10.97 6.00 21.90
N ALA A 234 11.43 6.35 23.10
CA ALA A 234 12.86 6.30 23.44
C ALA A 234 13.39 4.87 23.40
N TYR A 235 12.62 3.90 23.93
CA TYR A 235 12.95 2.48 23.85
C TYR A 235 13.00 1.99 22.40
N HIS A 236 12.01 2.35 21.58
CA HIS A 236 11.95 2.00 20.16
C HIS A 236 13.12 2.59 19.38
N ASP A 237 13.37 3.89 19.54
CA ASP A 237 14.45 4.61 18.87
C ASP A 237 15.82 4.02 19.27
N ALA A 238 16.01 3.65 20.54
CA ALA A 238 17.22 2.98 21.01
C ALA A 238 17.41 1.59 20.36
N GLN A 239 16.33 0.82 20.19
CA GLN A 239 16.39 -0.47 19.50
C GLN A 239 16.69 -0.32 18.00
N VAL A 240 16.05 0.66 17.33
CA VAL A 240 16.31 0.99 15.92
C VAL A 240 17.76 1.41 15.73
N GLN A 241 18.28 2.31 16.59
CA GLN A 241 19.67 2.73 16.56
C GLN A 241 20.64 1.56 16.80
N SER A 242 20.35 0.68 17.76
CA SER A 242 21.16 -0.52 18.03
C SER A 242 21.27 -1.42 16.80
N ILE A 243 20.16 -1.66 16.10
CA ILE A 243 20.14 -2.47 14.87
C ILE A 243 20.89 -1.78 13.73
N ASN A 244 20.70 -0.46 13.55
CA ASN A 244 21.42 0.31 12.54
C ASN A 244 22.94 0.28 12.75
N ASN A 245 23.40 0.42 13.99
CA ASN A 245 24.82 0.33 14.33
C ASN A 245 25.40 -1.06 14.01
N LYS A 246 24.63 -2.13 14.24
CA LYS A 246 25.03 -3.50 13.86
C LYS A 246 25.09 -3.67 12.35
N LEU A 247 24.11 -3.14 11.61
CA LEU A 247 24.09 -3.16 10.15
C LEU A 247 25.30 -2.42 9.56
N GLU A 248 25.64 -1.26 10.09
CA GLU A 248 26.82 -0.49 9.67
C GLU A 248 28.12 -1.26 9.92
N ARG A 249 28.25 -1.89 11.10
CA ARG A 249 29.41 -2.72 11.43
C ARG A 249 29.57 -3.90 10.49
N ILE A 250 28.47 -4.57 10.12
CA ILE A 250 28.49 -5.68 9.16
C ILE A 250 28.85 -5.19 7.76
N GLN A 251 28.32 -4.04 7.34
CA GLN A 251 28.69 -3.45 6.04
C GLN A 251 30.17 -3.07 6.00
N GLN A 252 30.72 -2.51 7.06
CA GLN A 252 32.15 -2.20 7.15
C GLN A 252 32.99 -3.49 7.08
N ARG A 253 32.59 -4.55 7.79
CA ARG A 253 33.27 -5.86 7.72
C ARG A 253 33.24 -6.45 6.33
N LEU A 254 32.11 -6.37 5.62
CA LEU A 254 31.99 -6.83 4.24
C LEU A 254 32.88 -6.04 3.27
N ARG A 255 33.01 -4.72 3.45
CA ARG A 255 33.93 -3.87 2.68
C ARG A 255 35.38 -4.28 2.90
N ASN A 256 35.83 -4.32 4.17
CA ASN A 256 37.22 -4.68 4.49
C ASN A 256 37.57 -6.09 3.99
N MET A 257 36.63 -7.04 4.11
CA MET A 257 36.84 -8.42 3.64
C MET A 257 36.92 -8.51 2.11
N TYR A 258 36.25 -7.60 1.38
CA TYR A 258 36.40 -7.49 -0.07
C TYR A 258 37.80 -7.00 -0.44
N ASP A 259 38.29 -5.97 0.26
CA ASP A 259 39.64 -5.43 0.05
C ASP A 259 40.72 -6.48 0.39
N ASP A 260 40.60 -7.19 1.53
CA ASP A 260 41.51 -8.26 1.92
C ASP A 260 41.53 -9.44 0.92
N LYS A 261 40.41 -9.69 0.22
CA LYS A 261 40.36 -10.69 -0.87
C LYS A 261 41.10 -10.21 -2.10
N LEU A 262 40.95 -8.94 -2.47
CA LEU A 262 41.68 -8.34 -3.61
C LEU A 262 43.19 -8.34 -3.36
N ASP A 263 43.59 -8.07 -2.12
CA ASP A 263 44.98 -8.11 -1.66
C ASP A 263 45.53 -9.54 -1.47
N GLY A 264 44.71 -10.57 -1.70
CA GLY A 264 45.11 -11.98 -1.58
C GLY A 264 45.37 -12.47 -0.15
N ARG A 265 44.96 -11.71 0.87
CA ARG A 265 45.17 -12.03 2.29
C ARG A 265 44.26 -13.15 2.79
N ILE A 266 43.14 -13.38 2.11
CA ILE A 266 42.16 -14.42 2.44
C ILE A 266 41.83 -15.29 1.24
N SER A 267 41.54 -16.57 1.50
CA SER A 267 41.17 -17.52 0.45
C SER A 267 39.75 -17.26 -0.09
N ALA A 268 39.49 -17.70 -1.32
CA ALA A 268 38.15 -17.61 -1.91
C ALA A 268 37.09 -18.38 -1.09
N SER A 269 37.44 -19.55 -0.56
CA SER A 269 36.55 -20.37 0.28
C SER A 269 36.19 -19.68 1.59
N PHE A 270 37.17 -19.05 2.25
CA PHE A 270 36.95 -18.32 3.50
C PHE A 270 36.09 -17.07 3.27
N TYR A 271 36.34 -16.34 2.18
CA TYR A 271 35.49 -15.21 1.79
C TYR A 271 34.05 -15.65 1.54
N ASP A 272 33.82 -16.73 0.79
CA ASP A 272 32.48 -17.19 0.43
C ASP A 272 31.69 -17.67 1.66
N GLU A 273 32.36 -18.24 2.65
CA GLU A 273 31.77 -18.62 3.94
C GLU A 273 31.36 -17.39 4.76
N LYS A 274 32.30 -16.44 4.97
CA LYS A 274 32.04 -15.24 5.78
C LYS A 274 31.07 -14.28 5.12
N ALA A 275 31.11 -14.15 3.79
CA ALA A 275 30.15 -13.36 3.03
C ALA A 275 28.72 -13.90 3.21
N ARG A 276 28.54 -15.23 3.18
CA ARG A 276 27.24 -15.85 3.47
C ARG A 276 26.79 -15.56 4.91
N GLN A 277 27.67 -15.73 5.88
CA GLN A 277 27.37 -15.47 7.29
C GLN A 277 26.92 -14.02 7.53
N PHE A 278 27.70 -13.04 7.04
CA PHE A 278 27.38 -11.62 7.21
C PHE A 278 26.15 -11.18 6.41
N THR A 279 25.91 -11.78 5.25
CA THR A 279 24.69 -11.51 4.48
C THR A 279 23.45 -12.01 5.22
N GLN A 280 23.51 -13.22 5.80
CA GLN A 280 22.44 -13.77 6.63
C GLN A 280 22.19 -12.90 7.87
N GLU A 281 23.24 -12.51 8.60
CA GLU A 281 23.12 -11.64 9.78
C GLU A 281 22.54 -10.27 9.43
N LYS A 282 22.91 -9.71 8.27
CA LYS A 282 22.32 -8.48 7.74
C LYS A 282 20.83 -8.65 7.46
N GLU A 283 20.42 -9.75 6.82
CA GLU A 283 19.01 -10.05 6.54
C GLU A 283 18.20 -10.24 7.82
N ASP A 284 18.76 -10.89 8.83
CA ASP A 284 18.12 -11.07 10.14
C ASP A 284 17.91 -9.74 10.85
N LEU A 285 18.90 -8.85 10.81
CA LEU A 285 18.79 -7.50 11.37
C LEU A 285 17.75 -6.64 10.63
N LEU A 286 17.70 -6.74 9.29
CA LEU A 286 16.68 -6.04 8.49
C LEU A 286 15.27 -6.56 8.80
N ARG A 287 15.09 -7.88 8.94
CA ARG A 287 13.81 -8.46 9.38
C ARG A 287 13.44 -8.01 10.80
N GLY A 288 14.42 -7.89 11.69
CA GLY A 288 14.23 -7.34 13.03
C GLY A 288 13.74 -5.89 12.99
N LEU A 289 14.32 -5.07 12.11
CA LEU A 289 13.91 -3.68 11.90
C LEU A 289 12.47 -3.58 11.36
N ASP A 290 12.11 -4.42 10.40
CA ASP A 290 10.75 -4.48 9.85
C ASP A 290 9.72 -4.85 10.92
N ARG A 291 10.04 -5.82 11.79
CA ARG A 291 9.17 -6.20 12.93
C ARG A 291 9.00 -5.08 13.93
N LEU A 292 10.08 -4.35 14.25
CA LEU A 292 10.01 -3.20 15.14
C LEU A 292 9.16 -2.09 14.56
N ASN A 293 9.24 -1.84 13.25
CA ASN A 293 8.43 -0.84 12.59
C ASN A 293 6.94 -1.23 12.46
N ALA A 294 6.60 -2.52 12.60
CA ALA A 294 5.23 -3.02 12.54
C ALA A 294 4.44 -2.86 13.86
N ASN A 295 5.11 -2.62 14.99
CA ASN A 295 4.46 -2.41 16.30
C ASN A 295 3.96 -0.96 16.48
N ASN A 296 3.11 -0.75 17.50
CA ASN A 296 2.23 0.38 17.88
C ASN A 296 2.75 1.84 17.66
N THR A 297 4.05 1.99 17.41
CA THR A 297 4.77 3.18 16.96
C THR A 297 4.30 3.73 15.60
N ALA A 298 3.68 2.90 14.77
CA ALA A 298 3.26 3.28 13.42
C ALA A 298 2.16 4.37 13.41
N TYR A 299 1.28 4.39 14.42
CA TYR A 299 0.14 5.32 14.44
C TYR A 299 0.57 6.78 14.60
N TYR A 300 1.49 7.08 15.53
CA TYR A 300 1.94 8.46 15.73
C TYR A 300 2.91 8.92 14.63
N ARG A 301 3.75 8.02 14.09
CA ARG A 301 4.61 8.35 12.92
C ARG A 301 3.76 8.65 11.70
N ALA A 302 2.71 7.87 11.47
CA ALA A 302 1.71 8.16 10.43
C ALA A 302 0.99 9.48 10.71
N GLY A 303 0.60 9.73 11.97
CA GLY A 303 0.01 11.00 12.41
C GLY A 303 0.92 12.19 12.06
N PHE A 304 2.17 12.18 12.51
CA PHE A 304 3.15 13.22 12.20
C PHE A 304 3.35 13.40 10.68
N ALA A 305 3.53 12.30 9.95
CA ALA A 305 3.71 12.34 8.50
C ALA A 305 2.52 12.96 7.77
N VAL A 306 1.28 12.74 8.25
CA VAL A 306 0.08 13.35 7.68
C VAL A 306 0.05 14.86 7.91
N HIS A 307 0.45 15.34 9.10
CA HIS A 307 0.52 16.78 9.39
C HIS A 307 1.63 17.47 8.59
N GLU A 308 2.81 16.85 8.51
CA GLU A 308 3.92 17.37 7.69
C GLU A 308 3.55 17.41 6.21
N LEU A 309 2.92 16.34 5.70
CA LEU A 309 2.44 16.28 4.33
C LEU A 309 1.44 17.40 4.06
N ALA A 310 0.46 17.61 4.95
CA ALA A 310 -0.55 18.65 4.77
C ALA A 310 0.06 20.06 4.71
N LEU A 311 1.05 20.35 5.58
CA LEU A 311 1.78 21.63 5.56
C LEU A 311 2.51 21.85 4.23
N LYS A 312 3.27 20.84 3.77
CA LYS A 312 4.10 20.95 2.56
C LYS A 312 3.34 20.71 1.27
N ALA A 313 2.07 20.29 1.34
CA ALA A 313 1.36 19.78 0.18
C ALA A 313 1.20 20.82 -0.95
N SER A 314 0.82 22.05 -0.62
CA SER A 314 0.66 23.10 -1.63
C SER A 314 1.99 23.42 -2.32
N GLU A 315 3.08 23.47 -1.55
CA GLU A 315 4.43 23.69 -2.08
C GLU A 315 4.87 22.54 -2.99
N ILE A 316 4.67 21.29 -2.56
CA ILE A 316 4.98 20.09 -3.34
C ILE A 316 4.19 20.08 -4.64
N TYR A 317 2.88 20.41 -4.60
CA TYR A 317 2.05 20.40 -5.80
C TYR A 317 2.51 21.43 -6.83
N LEU A 318 2.82 22.64 -6.37
CA LEU A 318 3.21 23.78 -7.21
C LEU A 318 4.69 23.74 -7.65
N SER A 319 5.52 22.90 -7.03
CA SER A 319 6.93 22.77 -7.39
C SER A 319 7.12 22.40 -8.87
N GLU A 320 8.06 23.06 -9.53
CA GLU A 320 8.48 22.74 -10.90
C GLU A 320 9.14 21.36 -11.00
N LYS A 321 9.72 20.88 -9.89
CA LYS A 321 10.35 19.56 -9.81
C LYS A 321 9.34 18.43 -9.66
N ALA A 322 8.11 18.74 -9.27
CA ALA A 322 7.08 17.75 -9.02
C ALA A 322 6.58 17.17 -10.34
N ASN A 323 6.73 15.85 -10.50
CA ASN A 323 6.19 15.15 -11.65
C ASN A 323 4.68 14.95 -11.52
N VAL A 324 4.04 14.63 -12.64
CA VAL A 324 2.58 14.39 -12.72
C VAL A 324 2.11 13.32 -11.74
N GLU A 325 2.92 12.29 -11.50
CA GLU A 325 2.57 11.19 -10.60
C GLU A 325 2.60 11.63 -9.13
N GLU A 326 3.57 12.44 -8.73
CA GLU A 326 3.66 13.02 -7.39
C GLU A 326 2.46 13.92 -7.09
N ARG A 327 2.08 14.78 -8.04
CA ARG A 327 0.86 15.61 -7.94
C ARG A 327 -0.39 14.75 -7.79
N ARG A 328 -0.52 13.69 -8.59
CA ARG A 328 -1.66 12.74 -8.51
C ARG A 328 -1.70 11.99 -7.19
N LEU A 329 -0.54 11.58 -6.69
CA LEU A 329 -0.40 10.87 -5.43
C LEU A 329 -0.82 11.75 -4.26
N LEU A 330 -0.35 13.00 -4.26
CA LEU A 330 -0.72 13.99 -3.26
C LEU A 330 -2.24 14.22 -3.22
N LEU A 331 -2.86 14.42 -4.39
CA LEU A 331 -4.32 14.57 -4.48
C LEU A 331 -5.06 13.32 -3.99
N ALA A 332 -4.54 12.12 -4.25
CA ALA A 332 -5.14 10.86 -3.80
C ALA A 332 -5.01 10.64 -2.29
N TYR A 333 -3.90 11.07 -1.68
CA TYR A 333 -3.76 11.05 -0.22
C TYR A 333 -4.66 12.07 0.47
N SER A 334 -4.94 13.19 -0.21
CA SER A 334 -5.70 14.30 0.38
C SER A 334 -7.21 14.12 0.22
N PHE A 335 -7.67 13.66 -0.95
CA PHE A 335 -9.08 13.61 -1.29
C PHE A 335 -9.51 12.21 -1.71
N SER A 336 -10.54 11.68 -1.05
CA SER A 336 -11.19 10.44 -1.45
C SER A 336 -12.02 10.65 -2.72
N LYS A 337 -12.65 11.82 -2.85
CA LYS A 337 -13.49 12.15 -4.00
C LYS A 337 -13.54 13.65 -4.29
N VAL A 338 -13.36 14.00 -5.56
CA VAL A 338 -13.52 15.36 -6.07
C VAL A 338 -14.66 15.38 -7.08
N SER A 339 -15.63 16.27 -6.88
CA SER A 339 -16.79 16.40 -7.73
C SER A 339 -17.02 17.84 -8.17
N VAL A 340 -17.56 18.03 -9.37
CA VAL A 340 -17.89 19.35 -9.92
C VAL A 340 -19.35 19.39 -10.30
N LEU A 341 -20.05 20.43 -9.85
CA LEU A 341 -21.45 20.68 -10.22
C LEU A 341 -21.65 22.18 -10.48
N LYS A 342 -22.14 22.52 -11.68
CA LYS A 342 -22.42 23.91 -12.08
C LYS A 342 -21.23 24.89 -11.89
N GLY A 343 -20.00 24.40 -12.05
CA GLY A 343 -18.78 25.20 -11.90
C GLY A 343 -18.25 25.34 -10.47
N LYS A 344 -18.89 24.69 -9.48
CA LYS A 344 -18.39 24.62 -8.10
C LYS A 344 -17.74 23.26 -7.84
N VAL A 345 -16.59 23.24 -7.15
CA VAL A 345 -15.96 22.00 -6.71
C VAL A 345 -16.53 21.61 -5.34
N LYS A 346 -16.75 20.32 -5.15
CA LYS A 346 -17.07 19.72 -3.85
C LYS A 346 -16.11 18.56 -3.64
N VAL A 347 -15.43 18.58 -2.51
CA VAL A 347 -14.43 17.59 -2.11
C VAL A 347 -14.91 16.76 -0.93
N GLU A 348 -14.47 15.51 -0.89
CA GLU A 348 -14.53 14.62 0.26
C GLU A 348 -13.08 14.23 0.56
N TYR A 349 -12.66 14.39 1.82
CA TYR A 349 -11.30 14.09 2.27
C TYR A 349 -11.12 12.57 2.41
N THR A 350 -9.86 12.12 2.45
CA THR A 350 -9.53 10.79 3.00
C THR A 350 -9.68 10.82 4.52
N ASP A 351 -9.78 9.67 5.17
CA ASP A 351 -9.93 9.59 6.64
C ASP A 351 -8.86 10.39 7.39
N ALA A 352 -7.62 10.38 6.87
CA ALA A 352 -6.50 11.14 7.41
C ALA A 352 -6.72 12.67 7.29
N PHE A 353 -7.17 13.15 6.14
CA PHE A 353 -7.45 14.57 5.94
C PHE A 353 -8.78 15.02 6.55
N GLU A 354 -9.73 14.12 6.75
CA GLU A 354 -10.96 14.38 7.50
C GLU A 354 -10.66 14.59 8.99
N PHE A 355 -9.73 13.79 9.55
CA PHE A 355 -9.19 14.04 10.88
C PHE A 355 -8.56 15.43 10.98
N LEU A 356 -7.71 15.81 10.02
CA LEU A 356 -7.11 17.14 9.99
C LEU A 356 -8.17 18.25 9.88
N ALA A 357 -9.16 18.08 8.99
CA ALA A 357 -10.24 19.05 8.82
C ALA A 357 -11.04 19.30 10.10
N LYS A 358 -11.18 18.28 10.94
CA LYS A 358 -11.89 18.37 12.23
C LYS A 358 -11.08 19.06 13.32
N TRP A 359 -9.77 18.78 13.40
CA TRP A 359 -8.94 19.15 14.55
C TRP A 359 -8.01 20.33 14.28
N MET A 360 -7.42 20.44 13.09
CA MET A 360 -6.44 21.49 12.79
C MET A 360 -6.97 22.91 12.96
N PRO A 361 -8.22 23.24 12.57
CA PRO A 361 -8.76 24.58 12.83
C PRO A 361 -8.80 24.93 14.33
N ARG A 362 -8.99 23.94 15.21
CA ARG A 362 -9.00 24.14 16.67
C ARG A 362 -7.59 24.31 17.21
N VAL A 363 -6.66 23.46 16.75
CA VAL A 363 -5.26 23.51 17.13
C VAL A 363 -4.64 24.83 16.72
N ASN A 364 -4.81 25.22 15.44
CA ASN A 364 -4.33 26.48 14.90
C ASN A 364 -4.86 27.66 15.73
N LYS A 365 -6.17 27.73 15.99
CA LYS A 365 -6.76 28.79 16.82
C LYS A 365 -6.20 28.84 18.25
N SER A 366 -6.03 27.69 18.90
CA SER A 366 -5.50 27.64 20.28
C SER A 366 -4.04 28.10 20.36
N LEU A 367 -3.23 27.75 19.35
CA LEU A 367 -1.82 28.11 19.31
C LEU A 367 -1.61 29.56 18.87
N GLU A 368 -2.47 30.11 17.98
CA GLU A 368 -2.52 31.54 17.66
C GLU A 368 -2.88 32.39 18.88
N GLN A 369 -3.89 31.99 19.66
CA GLN A 369 -4.28 32.69 20.88
C GLN A 369 -3.12 32.78 21.86
N THR A 370 -2.38 31.67 22.03
CA THR A 370 -1.19 31.61 22.89
C THR A 370 -0.09 32.56 22.41
N GLN A 371 0.11 32.68 21.10
CA GLN A 371 1.09 33.60 20.49
C GLN A 371 0.70 35.07 20.72
N ASN A 372 -0.56 35.43 20.48
CA ASN A 372 -1.02 36.80 20.68
C ASN A 372 -0.91 37.22 22.16
N THR A 373 -1.18 36.31 23.11
CA THR A 373 -0.89 36.58 24.52
C THR A 373 0.62 36.74 24.78
N ALA A 374 1.46 35.84 24.30
CA ALA A 374 2.91 35.93 24.51
C ALA A 374 3.51 37.22 23.92
N GLU A 375 3.10 37.62 22.71
CA GLU A 375 3.54 38.87 22.06
C GLU A 375 2.99 40.11 22.76
N SER A 376 1.75 40.07 23.27
CA SER A 376 1.19 41.17 24.09
C SER A 376 1.92 41.33 25.43
N TYR A 377 2.38 40.24 26.04
CA TYR A 377 3.18 40.26 27.27
C TYR A 377 4.60 40.79 27.02
N VAL A 378 5.21 40.44 25.88
CA VAL A 378 6.52 40.95 25.48
C VAL A 378 6.44 42.45 25.09
N SER A 379 5.34 42.87 24.45
CA SER A 379 5.12 44.28 24.06
C SER A 379 4.73 45.19 25.23
N SER A 380 4.19 44.65 26.34
CA SER A 380 3.75 45.45 27.50
C SER A 380 4.82 45.61 28.58
N GLY A 381 6.02 45.03 28.42
CA GLY A 381 7.19 45.35 29.24
C GLY A 381 7.04 45.04 30.74
N VAL A 382 6.16 44.12 31.13
CA VAL A 382 6.02 43.71 32.53
C VAL A 382 6.68 42.34 32.74
N LEU A 383 7.97 42.35 33.10
CA LEU A 383 8.59 41.20 33.75
C LEU A 383 8.03 41.10 35.17
N ARG A 384 7.05 40.22 35.39
CA ARG A 384 6.84 39.60 36.70
C ARG A 384 7.24 38.14 36.60
N ALA A 385 8.28 37.79 37.35
CA ALA A 385 8.52 36.42 37.76
C ALA A 385 7.27 35.92 38.50
N ASP A 386 7.04 34.60 38.38
CA ASP A 386 6.04 33.82 39.10
C ASP A 386 4.62 33.82 38.51
N ALA A 387 4.37 32.85 37.63
CA ALA A 387 3.07 32.21 37.52
C ALA A 387 3.26 30.72 37.21
N HIS A 388 3.08 29.90 38.24
CA HIS A 388 2.86 28.46 38.11
C HIS A 388 1.77 28.19 37.08
N ILE A 389 2.11 27.47 36.01
CA ILE A 389 1.12 26.89 35.11
C ILE A 389 0.49 25.72 35.85
N SER A 390 -0.72 25.91 36.36
CA SER A 390 -1.55 24.79 36.85
C SER A 390 -1.83 23.82 35.68
N PRO A 391 -1.57 22.52 35.83
CA PRO A 391 -1.93 21.53 34.82
C PRO A 391 -3.44 21.56 34.56
N LEU A 392 -3.84 21.46 33.29
CA LEU A 392 -5.22 21.17 32.92
C LEU A 392 -5.64 19.87 33.62
N GLU A 393 -6.57 19.95 34.58
CA GLU A 393 -7.26 18.79 35.12
C GLU A 393 -8.06 18.13 33.99
N LEU A 394 -7.53 17.02 33.45
CA LEU A 394 -8.36 16.02 32.82
C LEU A 394 -9.21 15.39 33.92
N SER A 395 -10.52 15.57 33.85
CA SER A 395 -11.46 14.85 34.71
C SER A 395 -11.26 13.34 34.52
N GLU A 396 -10.77 12.67 35.56
CA GLU A 396 -10.58 11.22 35.60
C GLU A 396 -11.92 10.47 35.37
N PRO A 397 -11.90 9.30 34.71
CA PRO A 397 -13.06 8.42 34.66
C PRO A 397 -13.30 7.82 36.05
N ARG A 398 -14.49 8.03 36.62
CA ARG A 398 -14.91 7.41 37.89
C ARG A 398 -14.87 5.88 37.80
N GLU A 399 -13.83 5.27 38.36
CA GLU A 399 -13.83 3.86 38.72
C GLU A 399 -14.65 3.63 40.00
N HIS A 400 -15.88 3.11 39.86
CA HIS A 400 -16.58 2.50 40.98
C HIS A 400 -16.23 1.02 41.06
N SER A 401 -15.07 0.70 41.63
CA SER A 401 -14.71 -0.64 42.07
C SER A 401 -15.34 -0.92 43.44
N ARG A 402 -16.60 -1.40 43.45
CA ARG A 402 -17.16 -2.07 44.64
C ARG A 402 -16.76 -3.54 44.61
N THR A 403 -15.92 -3.92 45.57
CA THR A 403 -15.58 -5.29 45.90
C THR A 403 -16.85 -6.07 46.29
N SER A 404 -17.16 -7.14 45.56
CA SER A 404 -18.18 -8.11 45.94
C SER A 404 -17.56 -9.49 46.11
N LYS A 405 -17.63 -9.98 47.34
CA LYS A 405 -17.30 -11.33 47.80
C LYS A 405 -17.87 -12.41 46.86
N LYS A 406 -17.04 -13.41 46.55
CA LYS A 406 -17.46 -14.67 45.93
C LYS A 406 -18.42 -15.43 46.87
N SER A 407 -19.43 -16.05 46.28
CA SER A 407 -20.13 -17.22 46.84
C SER A 407 -20.45 -18.20 45.69
N PRO A 408 -20.53 -19.52 45.97
CA PRO A 408 -20.27 -20.55 44.98
C PRO A 408 -21.54 -21.01 44.25
N VAL A 409 -21.45 -21.25 42.94
CA VAL A 409 -22.56 -21.82 42.15
C VAL A 409 -22.35 -23.32 41.97
N LYS A 410 -23.34 -24.09 42.43
CA LYS A 410 -23.49 -25.56 42.28
C LYS A 410 -23.66 -25.98 40.81
N PRO A 411 -23.30 -27.24 40.44
CA PRO A 411 -23.51 -27.76 39.09
C PRO A 411 -24.97 -28.25 38.93
N ARG A 412 -25.54 -28.09 37.73
CA ARG A 412 -26.80 -28.76 37.35
C ARG A 412 -26.75 -29.28 35.93
N HIS A 413 -27.54 -30.33 35.73
CA HIS A 413 -27.33 -31.49 34.87
C HIS A 413 -27.76 -31.34 33.41
N LYS A 414 -27.26 -32.32 32.64
CA LYS A 414 -27.63 -32.87 31.32
C LYS A 414 -29.13 -32.86 30.92
N GLY A 415 -29.33 -32.89 29.60
CA GLY A 415 -30.50 -33.36 28.84
C GLY A 415 -31.04 -32.25 27.92
N ASP A 416 -31.40 -32.42 26.65
CA ASP A 416 -31.35 -33.50 25.65
C ASP A 416 -31.51 -32.81 24.28
N THR A 417 -30.95 -33.39 23.23
CA THR A 417 -31.20 -33.04 21.81
C THR A 417 -32.66 -33.33 21.42
N PRO A 418 -33.23 -32.65 20.40
CA PRO A 418 -33.29 -33.33 19.10
C PRO A 418 -33.12 -32.45 17.85
N ILE A 419 -32.87 -33.20 16.78
CA ILE A 419 -32.51 -32.90 15.40
C ILE A 419 -33.72 -32.42 14.56
N SER A 420 -33.49 -31.42 13.68
CA SER A 420 -34.11 -31.26 12.33
C SER A 420 -33.70 -29.90 11.76
N ARG A 421 -33.40 -29.62 10.48
CA ARG A 421 -33.09 -30.32 9.21
C ARG A 421 -32.68 -29.17 8.24
N PRO A 422 -31.77 -29.32 7.27
CA PRO A 422 -31.30 -28.20 6.43
C PRO A 422 -32.19 -27.91 5.22
N LEU A 423 -32.26 -26.63 4.83
CA LEU A 423 -32.98 -26.10 3.67
C LEU A 423 -32.28 -26.48 2.34
N LEU A 424 -32.95 -27.32 1.55
CA LEU A 424 -32.66 -27.59 0.14
C LEU A 424 -33.50 -26.64 -0.74
N TRP A 425 -32.86 -25.91 -1.64
CA TRP A 425 -33.51 -25.24 -2.75
C TRP A 425 -33.47 -26.16 -3.97
N GLY A 426 -34.63 -26.68 -4.36
CA GLY A 426 -34.88 -27.31 -5.66
C GLY A 426 -35.58 -26.32 -6.60
N ARG A 427 -35.07 -26.18 -7.82
CA ARG A 427 -35.88 -25.79 -8.98
C ARG A 427 -35.59 -26.77 -10.10
N ASP A 428 -36.62 -27.56 -10.39
CA ASP A 428 -36.73 -28.42 -11.55
C ASP A 428 -36.86 -27.61 -12.84
N SER A 429 -36.19 -28.07 -13.89
CA SER A 429 -36.70 -27.98 -15.26
C SER A 429 -36.23 -29.22 -16.02
N ASN A 430 -37.22 -30.06 -16.30
CA ASN A 430 -37.21 -31.39 -16.92
C ASN A 430 -36.59 -31.39 -18.35
N PRO A 431 -35.98 -32.49 -18.81
CA PRO A 431 -35.47 -32.66 -20.16
C PRO A 431 -36.53 -33.22 -21.12
N GLN A 432 -36.34 -33.02 -22.44
CA GLN A 432 -37.02 -33.77 -23.48
C GLN A 432 -36.01 -34.67 -24.24
N PRO A 433 -36.47 -35.81 -24.77
CA PRO A 433 -35.62 -36.97 -25.07
C PRO A 433 -35.00 -36.92 -26.47
N MET A 434 -33.96 -37.75 -26.61
CA MET A 434 -33.29 -38.11 -27.86
C MET A 434 -34.22 -38.94 -28.76
N ASP A 435 -34.15 -38.64 -30.05
CA ASP A 435 -34.04 -39.62 -31.14
C ASP A 435 -32.79 -39.24 -31.97
#